data_AF-A0A0K8R4X8-F1
#
_entry.id   AF-A0A0K8R4X8-F1
#
_cell.length_a   1.000
_cell.length_b   1.000
_cell.length_c   1.000
_cell.angle_alpha   90.00
_cell.angle_beta   90.00
_cell.angle_gamma   90.00
#
_symmetry.space_group_name_H-M   'P 1'
#
loop_
_entity.id
_entity.type
_entity.pdbx_description
1 polymer ?
#
loop_
_entity_poly.entity_id
_entity_poly.type
_entity_poly.pdbx_seq_one_letter_code
_entity_poly.pdbx_strand_id
1 'polypeptide(L)'
;MEVKTFAFLQIAVCIAIGIELIGAGIHALNDDELFTVDYCGTNCTKQSNGSWTTCPGNCSCYHEDGKTDGFCLSAEYIDLTQFQNLTDEMKAATPRPELTLSH
;
A
#
# COMPACT_ATOMS: atom_id res chain seq x y z
N MET A 1 39.38 32.49 1.41
CA MET A 1 38.82 31.17 1.77
C MET A 1 37.30 31.22 1.99
N GLU A 2 36.61 32.18 1.38
CA GLU A 2 35.20 32.52 1.71
C GLU A 2 34.20 31.68 0.90
N VAL A 3 34.51 31.40 -0.37
CA VAL A 3 33.59 30.71 -1.31
C VAL A 3 33.31 29.26 -0.90
N LYS A 4 34.28 28.60 -0.25
CA LYS A 4 34.12 27.21 0.22
C LYS A 4 33.11 27.12 1.36
N THR A 5 33.08 28.09 2.27
CA THR A 5 32.20 28.09 3.45
C THR A 5 30.73 28.26 3.06
N PHE A 6 30.43 29.11 2.08
CA PHE A 6 29.07 29.28 1.56
C PHE A 6 28.49 28.02 0.93
N ALA A 7 29.31 27.25 0.20
CA ALA A 7 28.89 25.99 -0.39
C ALA A 7 28.54 24.93 0.67
N PHE A 8 29.35 24.82 1.74
CA PHE A 8 29.05 23.89 2.84
C PHE A 8 27.78 24.27 3.60
N LEU A 9 27.54 25.58 3.80
CA LEU A 9 26.32 26.05 4.47
C LEU A 9 25.06 25.75 3.64
N GLN A 10 25.12 25.94 2.32
CA GLN A 10 24.01 25.59 1.42
C GLN A 10 23.69 24.09 1.45
N ILE A 11 24.70 23.23 1.44
CA ILE A 11 24.51 21.77 1.52
C ILE A 11 23.87 21.38 2.86
N ALA A 12 24.33 21.95 3.98
CA ALA A 12 23.76 21.67 5.30
C ALA A 12 22.29 22.11 5.40
N VAL A 13 21.94 23.27 4.84
CA VAL A 13 20.55 23.75 4.79
C VAL A 13 19.67 22.85 3.91
N CYS A 14 20.17 22.40 2.76
CA CYS A 14 19.43 21.45 1.91
C CYS A 14 19.21 20.10 2.59
N ILE A 15 20.20 19.58 3.33
CA ILE A 15 20.05 18.33 4.09
C ILE A 15 19.03 18.50 5.22
N ALA A 16 19.09 19.60 5.97
CA ALA A 16 18.14 19.87 7.05
C ALA A 16 16.70 20.00 6.54
N ILE A 17 16.48 20.78 5.47
CA ILE A 17 15.15 20.92 4.85
C ILE A 17 14.68 19.59 4.23
N GLY A 18 15.58 18.82 3.62
CA GLY A 18 15.26 17.52 3.03
C GLY A 18 14.80 16.48 4.07
N ILE A 19 15.38 16.48 5.27
CA ILE A 19 14.99 15.59 6.36
C ILE A 19 13.58 15.94 6.89
N GLU A 20 13.26 17.23 7.02
CA GLU A 20 11.92 17.66 7.48
C GLU A 20 10.82 17.32 6.46
N LEU A 21 11.11 17.38 5.16
CA LEU A 21 10.17 17.02 4.10
C LEU A 21 9.82 15.51 4.08
N ILE A 22 10.75 14.65 4.48
CA ILE A 22 10.50 13.19 4.57
C ILE A 22 9.61 12.86 5.78
N GLY A 23 9.78 13.56 6.90
CA GLY A 23 8.95 13.35 8.11
C GLY A 23 7.49 13.77 7.91
N ALA A 24 7.23 14.86 7.20
CA ALA A 24 5.88 15.32 6.89
C ALA A 24 5.15 14.42 5.87
N GLY A 25 5.88 13.79 4.95
CA GLY A 25 5.31 12.87 3.96
C GLY A 25 4.80 11.55 4.55
N ILE A 26 5.42 11.08 5.64
CA ILE A 26 5.01 9.82 6.30
C ILE A 26 3.73 10.03 7.15
N HIS A 27 3.49 11.24 7.67
CA HIS A 27 2.26 11.55 8.43
C HIS A 27 1.01 11.76 7.55
N ALA A 28 1.17 11.88 6.24
CA ALA A 28 0.05 12.00 5.30
C ALA A 28 -0.46 10.65 4.77
N LEU A 29 0.22 9.55 5.12
CA LEU A 29 -0.32 8.20 4.98
C LEU A 29 -1.26 7.98 6.16
N ASN A 30 -2.48 8.46 6.00
CA ASN A 30 -3.55 8.20 6.94
C ASN A 30 -3.85 6.68 6.88
N ASP A 31 -3.43 5.94 7.90
CA ASP A 31 -3.48 4.46 8.02
C ASP A 31 -4.91 3.91 8.23
N ASP A 32 -5.95 4.71 7.98
CA ASP A 32 -7.34 4.38 8.28
C ASP A 32 -8.09 3.74 7.08
N GLU A 33 -7.41 3.49 5.96
CA GLU A 33 -8.01 2.90 4.76
C GLU A 33 -7.37 1.55 4.42
N LEU A 34 -8.13 0.46 4.60
CA LEU A 34 -7.68 -0.88 4.23
C LEU A 34 -8.24 -1.23 2.85
N PHE A 35 -7.36 -1.31 1.86
CA PHE A 35 -7.67 -1.83 0.54
C PHE A 35 -7.31 -3.32 0.48
N THR A 36 -8.33 -4.17 0.39
CA THR A 36 -8.14 -5.63 0.26
C THR A 36 -8.37 -6.05 -1.19
N VAL A 37 -7.50 -6.94 -1.67
CA VAL A 37 -7.58 -7.51 -3.02
C VAL A 37 -7.57 -9.02 -2.90
N ASP A 38 -8.67 -9.64 -3.26
CA ASP A 38 -8.86 -11.09 -3.17
C ASP A 38 -8.93 -11.73 -4.55
N TYR A 39 -8.32 -12.91 -4.67
CA TYR A 39 -8.40 -13.70 -5.89
C TYR A 39 -9.70 -14.50 -5.93
N CYS A 40 -10.45 -14.35 -7.02
CA CYS A 40 -11.77 -14.95 -7.18
C CYS A 40 -11.74 -16.42 -7.62
N GLY A 41 -10.60 -17.09 -7.51
CA GLY A 41 -10.46 -18.52 -7.82
C GLY A 41 -10.36 -18.84 -9.31
N THR A 42 -10.29 -17.84 -10.19
CA THR A 42 -10.11 -18.07 -11.63
C THR A 42 -9.28 -16.99 -12.31
N ASN A 43 -8.59 -17.38 -13.38
CA ASN A 43 -7.88 -16.46 -14.26
C ASN A 43 -8.81 -15.94 -15.36
N CYS A 44 -8.41 -14.83 -15.97
CA CYS A 44 -9.04 -14.31 -17.17
C CYS A 44 -8.03 -14.25 -18.32
N THR A 45 -8.49 -14.48 -19.54
CA THR A 45 -7.62 -14.47 -20.73
C THR A 45 -8.22 -13.63 -21.85
N LYS A 46 -7.34 -13.11 -22.70
CA LYS A 46 -7.72 -12.33 -23.87
C LYS A 46 -8.17 -13.26 -24.99
N GLN A 47 -9.41 -13.12 -25.41
CA GLN A 47 -10.03 -13.86 -26.49
C GLN A 47 -9.52 -13.34 -27.85
N SER A 48 -9.74 -14.14 -28.91
CA SER A 48 -9.33 -13.81 -30.28
C SER A 48 -10.00 -12.56 -30.85
N ASN A 49 -11.18 -12.19 -30.33
CA ASN A 49 -11.88 -10.96 -30.67
C ASN A 49 -11.34 -9.72 -29.92
N GLY A 50 -10.32 -9.89 -29.08
CA GLY A 50 -9.70 -8.83 -28.28
C GLY A 50 -10.37 -8.57 -26.92
N SER A 51 -11.53 -9.16 -26.64
CA SER A 51 -12.22 -9.06 -25.35
C SER A 51 -11.61 -10.01 -24.30
N TRP A 52 -11.79 -9.70 -23.01
CA TRP A 52 -11.37 -10.58 -21.93
C TRP A 52 -12.48 -11.54 -21.52
N THR A 53 -12.13 -12.74 -21.07
CA THR A 53 -13.10 -13.67 -20.46
C THR A 53 -13.75 -13.03 -19.23
N THR A 54 -15.05 -13.28 -19.06
CA THR A 54 -15.83 -12.73 -17.95
C THR A 54 -15.43 -13.36 -16.62
N CYS A 55 -15.22 -12.53 -15.60
CA CYS A 55 -14.99 -12.97 -14.22
C CYS A 55 -16.31 -13.21 -13.48
N PRO A 56 -16.33 -14.12 -12.49
CA PRO A 56 -17.53 -14.41 -11.71
C PRO A 56 -17.85 -13.31 -10.70
N GLY A 57 -19.13 -13.17 -10.35
CA GLY A 57 -19.57 -12.33 -9.23
C GLY A 57 -19.19 -10.84 -9.38
N ASN A 58 -18.64 -10.26 -8.31
CA ASN A 58 -18.20 -8.86 -8.26
C ASN A 58 -16.71 -8.69 -8.63
N CYS A 59 -16.14 -9.66 -9.33
CA CYS A 59 -14.72 -9.65 -9.67
C CYS A 59 -14.47 -8.99 -11.02
N SER A 60 -13.36 -8.27 -11.11
CA SER A 60 -12.89 -7.67 -12.35
C SER A 60 -11.63 -8.38 -12.86
N CYS A 61 -11.45 -8.40 -14.18
CA CYS A 61 -10.27 -8.97 -14.81
C CYS A 61 -9.14 -7.93 -14.79
N TYR A 62 -8.04 -8.25 -14.10
CA TYR A 62 -6.84 -7.44 -14.06
C TYR A 62 -5.72 -8.15 -14.81
N HIS A 63 -5.04 -7.42 -15.70
CA HIS A 63 -3.97 -7.94 -16.52
C HIS A 63 -2.87 -6.88 -16.68
N GLU A 64 -1.65 -7.33 -16.89
CA GLU A 64 -0.55 -6.45 -17.29
C GLU A 64 -0.68 -6.08 -18.77
N ASP A 65 -0.24 -4.87 -19.14
CA ASP A 65 -0.24 -4.44 -20.53
C ASP A 65 0.66 -5.34 -21.39
N GLY A 66 0.15 -5.72 -22.56
CA GLY A 66 0.86 -6.62 -23.48
C GLY A 66 0.81 -8.10 -23.11
N LYS A 67 0.17 -8.48 -21.99
CA LYS A 67 -0.11 -9.88 -21.64
C LYS A 67 -1.49 -10.30 -22.11
N THR A 68 -1.65 -11.60 -22.35
CA THR A 68 -2.91 -12.26 -22.74
C THR A 68 -3.60 -12.98 -21.59
N ASP A 69 -2.96 -13.00 -20.43
CA ASP A 69 -3.38 -13.69 -19.23
C ASP A 69 -3.47 -12.69 -18.09
N GLY A 70 -4.48 -12.86 -17.25
CA GLY A 70 -4.79 -12.00 -16.12
C GLY A 70 -5.50 -12.78 -15.01
N PHE A 71 -5.80 -12.08 -13.93
CA PHE A 71 -6.46 -12.65 -12.75
C PHE A 71 -7.81 -11.98 -12.52
N CYS A 72 -8.81 -12.76 -12.15
CA CYS A 72 -10.05 -12.22 -11.63
C CYS A 72 -9.87 -11.86 -10.16
N LEU A 73 -9.94 -10.56 -9.85
CA LEU A 73 -9.75 -10.04 -8.51
C LEU A 73 -10.99 -9.27 -8.06
N SER A 74 -11.34 -9.36 -6.78
CA SER A 74 -12.27 -8.45 -6.13
C SER A 74 -11.48 -7.44 -5.31
N ALA A 75 -11.76 -6.16 -5.53
CA ALA A 75 -11.23 -5.08 -4.72
C ALA A 75 -12.33 -4.61 -3.78
N GLU A 76 -12.11 -4.75 -2.48
CA GLU A 76 -13.01 -4.21 -1.47
C GLU A 76 -12.32 -3.06 -0.74
N TYR A 77 -12.99 -1.92 -0.75
CA TYR A 77 -12.58 -0.74 0.00
C TYR A 77 -13.27 -0.79 1.36
N ILE A 78 -12.46 -0.96 2.41
CA ILE A 78 -12.94 -0.97 3.78
C ILE A 78 -12.51 0.34 4.42
N ASP A 79 -13.48 1.24 4.59
CA ASP A 79 -13.32 2.44 5.41
C ASP A 79 -13.25 2.02 6.89
N LEU A 80 -12.10 2.16 7.54
CA LEU A 80 -11.96 1.75 8.93
C LEU A 80 -12.61 2.74 9.91
N THR A 81 -12.99 3.94 9.46
CA THR A 81 -13.67 4.93 10.31
C THR A 81 -15.07 4.47 10.74
N GLN A 82 -15.66 3.51 10.02
CA GLN A 82 -16.92 2.87 10.41
C GLN A 82 -16.76 1.95 11.64
N PHE A 83 -15.54 1.49 11.93
CA PHE A 83 -15.22 0.65 13.10
C PHE A 83 -14.67 1.53 14.24
N GLN A 84 -15.52 2.39 14.81
CA GLN A 84 -15.12 3.33 15.87
C GLN A 84 -14.65 2.66 17.17
N ASN A 85 -14.96 1.39 17.38
CA ASN A 85 -14.52 0.62 18.53
C ASN A 85 -13.85 -0.67 18.08
N LEU A 86 -12.61 -0.90 18.53
CA LEU A 86 -11.95 -2.19 18.35
C LEU A 86 -12.81 -3.29 18.99
N THR A 87 -13.27 -4.24 18.17
CA THR A 87 -13.88 -5.47 18.66
C THR A 87 -12.85 -6.28 19.43
N ASP A 88 -13.31 -7.18 20.30
CA ASP A 88 -12.40 -8.01 21.10
C ASP A 88 -11.51 -8.92 20.23
N GLU A 89 -12.00 -9.29 19.04
CA GLU A 89 -11.24 -10.02 18.02
C GLU A 89 -10.06 -9.20 17.46
N MET A 90 -10.28 -7.91 17.18
CA MET A 90 -9.22 -7.00 16.70
C MET A 90 -8.19 -6.72 17.80
N LYS A 91 -8.63 -6.57 19.06
CA LYS A 91 -7.71 -6.45 20.21
C LYS A 91 -6.85 -7.71 20.36
N ALA A 92 -7.43 -8.89 20.15
CA ALA A 92 -6.71 -10.16 20.20
C ALA A 92 -5.72 -10.36 19.03
N ALA A 93 -5.98 -9.72 17.88
CA ALA A 93 -5.10 -9.71 16.71
C ALA A 93 -3.92 -8.74 16.83
N THR A 94 -3.90 -7.86 17.84
CA THR A 94 -2.73 -7.00 18.14
C THR A 94 -1.48 -7.88 18.27
N PRO A 95 -0.39 -7.60 17.53
CA PRO A 95 0.83 -8.40 17.61
C PRO A 95 1.26 -8.52 19.07
N ARG A 96 1.24 -9.75 19.60
CA ARG A 96 1.71 -9.98 20.96
C ARG A 96 3.20 -9.62 20.99
N PRO A 97 3.67 -8.87 22.01
CA PRO A 97 5.08 -8.59 22.13
C PRO A 97 5.85 -9.90 22.05
N GLU A 98 6.91 -9.94 21.24
CA GLU A 98 7.78 -11.11 21.18
C GLU A 98 8.21 -11.45 22.61
N LEU A 99 8.01 -12.70 23.01
CA LEU A 99 8.68 -13.22 24.20
C LEU A 99 10.17 -13.08 23.94
N THR A 100 10.79 -12.10 24.58
CA THR A 100 12.24 -12.05 24.71
C THR A 100 12.66 -13.31 25.46
N LEU A 101 13.10 -14.32 24.71
CA LEU A 101 13.85 -15.44 25.26
C LEU A 101 15.17 -14.86 25.79
N SER A 102 15.18 -14.54 27.07
CA SER A 102 16.41 -14.30 27.82
C SER A 102 17.22 -15.60 27.81
N HIS A 103 18.35 -15.56 27.13
CA HIS A 103 19.38 -16.60 27.12
C HIS A 103 20.56 -16.16 27.99
#